data_AF-A0A2T0STM9-F1
#
_entry.id   AF-A0A2T0STM9-F1
#
_cell.length_a   1.000
_cell.length_b   1.000
_cell.length_c   1.000
_cell.angle_alpha   90.00
_cell.angle_beta   90.00
_cell.angle_gamma   90.00
#
_symmetry.space_group_name_H-M   'P 1'
#
loop_
_entity.id
_entity.type
_entity.pdbx_description
1 polymer ?
#
loop_
_entity_poly.entity_id
_entity_poly.type
_entity_poly.pdbx_seq_one_letter_code
_entity_poly.pdbx_strand_id
1 'polypeptide(L)'
;MLGDRRVPPRALRLVDKGRIGLAGAAAVVAVLGLVLAPGGGTAAGSQAGHHGGMTMAAGTWIPVDQAKWNAQLAAFRAMTPRPAPPNPNRNPEFNATCTYSHSAQDDPIVFPGQPGASHMHSFIGNDRTAAATTVDDLMRFTASSCQPLQDHSAYWVPTLFEHDQPVQPKQVVVYYGSLLTDKSKTVPMPQGLRMIVGDATRQVPTPVGAVNQFYCAGGPLDGKSRSRDGNWPVCDGGTLHFTMRFPDCWDGRNLDSPDHKSHVAWGQGGQCTEQFPVPIPAVTFSISYETSGSVDGFRLASGMASSMHGDGFFAWDEDALGHRVKDCVVQVVQCNTAGGF
;
A
#
# COMPACT_ATOMS: atom_id res chain seq x y z
N MET A 1 24.19 38.30 41.42
CA MET A 1 25.16 38.55 40.34
C MET A 1 24.62 37.85 39.10
N LEU A 2 23.74 38.51 38.34
CA LEU A 2 24.04 39.17 37.04
C LEU A 2 24.84 38.29 36.07
N GLY A 3 24.25 37.96 34.92
CA GLY A 3 24.98 37.37 33.81
C GLY A 3 24.18 36.78 32.64
N ASP A 4 23.19 37.52 32.12
CA ASP A 4 22.53 37.30 30.82
C ASP A 4 23.58 37.32 29.68
N ARG A 5 23.60 36.29 28.80
CA ARG A 5 24.28 36.38 27.50
C ARG A 5 23.48 35.70 26.39
N ARG A 6 22.93 36.59 25.56
CA ARG A 6 22.14 36.38 24.35
C ARG A 6 22.99 35.86 23.18
N VAL A 7 22.30 35.11 22.32
CA VAL A 7 22.70 34.70 20.97
C VAL A 7 22.69 35.91 20.02
N PRO A 8 23.69 36.09 19.13
CA PRO A 8 23.61 37.04 18.02
C PRO A 8 23.06 36.39 16.72
N PRO A 9 22.31 37.13 15.89
CA PRO A 9 21.82 36.65 14.59
C PRO A 9 22.89 36.78 13.49
N ARG A 10 22.97 35.81 12.58
CA ARG A 10 23.79 35.92 11.36
C ARG A 10 23.00 36.64 10.27
N ALA A 11 23.64 37.68 9.71
CA ALA A 11 23.11 38.57 8.71
C ALA A 11 23.04 37.95 7.31
N LEU A 12 21.94 38.25 6.62
CA LEU A 12 21.73 38.12 5.17
C LEU A 12 22.73 38.99 4.41
N ARG A 13 23.36 38.46 3.35
CA ARG A 13 24.04 39.27 2.33
C ARG A 13 23.27 39.22 1.02
N LEU A 14 22.78 40.39 0.63
CA LEU A 14 22.32 40.75 -0.71
C LEU A 14 23.54 40.89 -1.62
N VAL A 15 23.50 40.33 -2.84
CA VAL A 15 24.36 40.79 -3.94
C VAL A 15 23.46 41.12 -5.12
N ASP A 16 23.62 42.37 -5.57
CA ASP A 16 22.83 43.04 -6.59
C ASP A 16 23.39 42.80 -8.01
N LYS A 17 22.54 43.19 -8.95
CA LYS A 17 22.49 42.99 -10.40
C LYS A 17 23.74 43.37 -11.21
N GLY A 18 23.88 42.67 -12.34
CA GLY A 18 24.56 43.14 -13.54
C GLY A 18 23.90 42.57 -14.81
N ARG A 19 23.22 43.43 -15.57
CA ARG A 19 22.66 43.18 -16.92
C ARG A 19 23.75 43.28 -18.00
N ILE A 20 23.56 42.58 -19.13
CA ILE A 20 23.78 42.90 -20.57
C ILE A 20 23.44 41.57 -21.28
N GLY A 21 22.63 41.41 -22.33
CA GLY A 21 22.06 42.30 -23.34
C GLY A 21 22.27 41.66 -24.73
N LEU A 22 21.20 41.66 -25.56
CA LEU A 22 21.09 41.25 -26.98
C LEU A 22 21.04 39.76 -27.33
N ALA A 23 20.41 39.30 -28.40
CA ALA A 23 19.23 39.64 -29.21
C ALA A 23 19.28 38.61 -30.36
N GLY A 24 18.16 38.00 -30.74
CA GLY A 24 18.13 37.08 -31.88
C GLY A 24 16.75 36.50 -32.12
N ALA A 25 15.94 37.21 -32.92
CA ALA A 25 14.69 36.72 -33.46
C ALA A 25 14.96 35.83 -34.69
N ALA A 26 14.20 34.75 -34.83
CA ALA A 26 13.99 34.08 -36.11
C ALA A 26 12.63 33.37 -36.11
N ALA A 27 12.06 33.28 -37.31
CA ALA A 27 10.64 33.38 -37.59
C ALA A 27 9.88 32.05 -37.70
N VAL A 28 8.56 32.24 -37.67
CA VAL A 28 7.42 31.32 -37.86
C VAL A 28 7.49 30.52 -39.17
N VAL A 29 7.12 29.23 -39.11
CA VAL A 29 6.40 28.54 -40.19
C VAL A 29 5.34 27.62 -39.56
N ALA A 30 4.07 28.00 -39.68
CA ALA A 30 2.92 27.14 -39.43
C ALA A 30 2.48 26.52 -40.76
N VAL A 31 2.44 25.19 -40.83
CA VAL A 31 1.89 24.46 -41.98
C VAL A 31 0.47 24.01 -41.63
N LEU A 32 -0.52 24.63 -42.29
CA LEU A 32 -1.88 24.14 -42.34
C LEU A 32 -1.94 22.92 -43.28
N GLY A 33 -2.23 21.75 -42.74
CA GLY A 33 -2.62 20.57 -43.50
C GLY A 33 -4.15 20.46 -43.58
N LEU A 34 -4.70 20.82 -44.73
CA LEU A 34 -6.11 20.61 -45.09
C LEU A 34 -6.30 19.13 -45.49
N VAL A 35 -7.14 18.37 -44.79
CA VAL A 35 -7.58 17.05 -45.24
C VAL A 35 -9.08 17.08 -45.55
N LEU A 36 -9.36 16.88 -46.83
CA LEU A 36 -10.68 16.73 -47.43
C LEU A 36 -11.31 15.39 -47.00
N ALA A 37 -12.55 15.44 -46.53
CA ALA A 37 -13.42 14.27 -46.44
C ALA A 37 -14.25 14.14 -47.73
N PRO A 38 -14.51 12.91 -48.20
CA PRO A 38 -15.76 12.59 -48.88
C PRO A 38 -16.57 11.59 -48.06
N GLY A 39 -17.88 11.83 -48.01
CA GLY A 39 -18.83 10.97 -47.31
C GLY A 39 -19.33 9.78 -48.12
N GLY A 40 -20.11 8.94 -47.43
CA GLY A 40 -21.20 8.14 -47.99
C GLY A 40 -20.89 6.68 -48.33
N GLY A 41 -21.39 5.75 -47.49
CA GLY A 41 -21.48 4.33 -47.82
C GLY A 41 -22.01 3.49 -46.66
N THR A 42 -23.30 3.17 -46.66
CA THR A 42 -23.96 2.22 -45.75
C THR A 42 -23.79 0.78 -46.24
N ALA A 43 -23.31 -0.13 -45.38
CA ALA A 43 -23.66 -1.56 -45.41
C ALA A 43 -23.25 -2.26 -44.10
N ALA A 44 -24.09 -3.19 -43.66
CA ALA A 44 -24.08 -3.89 -42.39
C ALA A 44 -22.98 -4.94 -42.23
N GLY A 45 -22.62 -5.28 -40.98
CA GLY A 45 -22.09 -6.61 -40.66
C GLY A 45 -21.12 -6.73 -39.48
N SER A 46 -21.51 -7.55 -38.51
CA SER A 46 -20.73 -8.19 -37.44
C SER A 46 -20.41 -7.36 -36.19
N GLN A 47 -21.15 -7.67 -35.12
CA GLN A 47 -20.71 -7.44 -33.75
C GLN A 47 -19.64 -8.47 -33.41
N ALA A 48 -18.45 -8.00 -33.05
CA ALA A 48 -17.53 -8.73 -32.19
C ALA A 48 -17.22 -7.78 -31.03
N GLY A 49 -17.72 -8.11 -29.84
CA GLY A 49 -17.46 -7.35 -28.62
C GLY A 49 -15.97 -7.40 -28.28
N HIS A 50 -15.26 -6.33 -28.60
CA HIS A 50 -13.98 -6.03 -27.98
C HIS A 50 -14.25 -5.49 -26.58
N HIS A 51 -14.05 -6.33 -25.56
CA HIS A 51 -13.73 -5.84 -24.23
C HIS A 51 -12.34 -5.21 -24.31
N GLY A 52 -12.30 -3.94 -24.70
CA GLY A 52 -11.12 -3.11 -24.56
C GLY A 52 -10.83 -2.96 -23.08
N GLY A 53 -9.82 -3.68 -22.59
CA GLY A 53 -9.16 -3.32 -21.35
C GLY A 53 -8.64 -1.90 -21.52
N MET A 54 -9.34 -0.93 -20.92
CA MET A 54 -8.82 0.43 -20.82
C MET A 54 -7.54 0.34 -20.01
N THR A 55 -6.40 0.61 -20.66
CA THR A 55 -5.16 0.94 -19.96
C THR A 55 -5.47 2.13 -19.06
N MET A 56 -5.62 1.89 -17.76
CA MET A 56 -5.88 2.96 -16.79
C MET A 56 -4.67 3.90 -16.81
N ALA A 57 -4.91 5.17 -17.17
CA ALA A 57 -3.84 6.16 -17.18
C ALA A 57 -3.37 6.39 -15.74
N ALA A 58 -2.07 6.18 -15.50
CA ALA A 58 -1.41 6.51 -14.24
C ALA A 58 -1.72 7.97 -13.85
N GLY A 59 -1.94 8.23 -12.55
CA GLY A 59 -2.19 9.58 -12.04
C GLY A 59 -3.61 10.11 -12.22
N THR A 60 -4.62 9.24 -12.35
CA THR A 60 -6.04 9.64 -12.37
C THR A 60 -6.78 9.15 -11.12
N TRP A 61 -7.88 9.82 -10.77
CA TRP A 61 -8.80 9.32 -9.75
C TRP A 61 -9.55 8.11 -10.29
N ILE A 62 -9.56 7.01 -9.54
CA ILE A 62 -10.32 5.80 -9.89
C ILE A 62 -11.56 5.77 -9.00
N PRO A 63 -12.75 6.13 -9.51
CA PRO A 63 -13.97 6.10 -8.71
C PRO A 63 -14.41 4.66 -8.41
N VAL A 64 -15.05 4.46 -7.25
CA VAL A 64 -15.77 3.23 -6.95
C VAL A 64 -17.06 3.15 -7.78
N ASP A 65 -17.44 1.95 -8.21
CA ASP A 65 -18.81 1.71 -8.67
C ASP A 65 -19.75 1.79 -7.46
N GLN A 66 -20.43 2.93 -7.31
CA GLN A 66 -21.29 3.20 -6.16
C GLN A 66 -22.45 2.20 -6.05
N ALA A 67 -22.95 1.68 -7.18
CA ALA A 67 -24.05 0.72 -7.15
C ALA A 67 -23.57 -0.63 -6.58
N LYS A 68 -22.41 -1.12 -7.04
CA LYS A 68 -21.78 -2.33 -6.49
C LYS A 68 -21.41 -2.15 -5.02
N TRP A 69 -20.79 -1.04 -4.67
CA TRP A 69 -20.41 -0.76 -3.29
C TRP A 69 -21.63 -0.68 -2.35
N ASN A 70 -22.70 -0.01 -2.77
CA ASN A 70 -23.94 0.03 -1.99
C ASN A 70 -24.58 -1.35 -1.83
N ALA A 71 -24.50 -2.22 -2.85
CA ALA A 71 -24.97 -3.60 -2.78
C ALA A 71 -24.12 -4.43 -1.80
N GLN A 72 -22.79 -4.32 -1.84
CA GLN A 72 -21.88 -4.96 -0.89
C GLN A 72 -22.18 -4.51 0.56
N LEU A 73 -22.37 -3.21 0.78
CA LEU A 73 -22.76 -2.67 2.09
C LEU A 73 -24.13 -3.17 2.56
N ALA A 74 -25.11 -3.26 1.67
CA ALA A 74 -26.43 -3.79 2.00
C ALA A 74 -26.35 -5.26 2.41
N ALA A 75 -25.62 -6.08 1.65
CA ALA A 75 -25.36 -7.48 1.97
C ALA A 75 -24.66 -7.61 3.34
N PHE A 76 -23.58 -6.86 3.56
CA PHE A 76 -22.89 -6.83 4.85
C PHE A 76 -23.81 -6.43 6.01
N ARG A 77 -24.67 -5.42 5.84
CA ARG A 77 -25.60 -5.00 6.90
C ARG A 77 -26.66 -6.06 7.20
N ALA A 78 -27.07 -6.85 6.21
CA ALA A 78 -28.01 -7.94 6.37
C ALA A 78 -27.39 -9.22 6.96
N MET A 79 -26.05 -9.37 6.94
CA MET A 79 -25.36 -10.53 7.53
C MET A 79 -25.66 -10.65 9.02
N THR A 80 -26.02 -11.87 9.43
CA THR A 80 -26.16 -12.23 10.85
C THR A 80 -24.78 -12.62 11.40
N PRO A 81 -24.28 -11.95 12.45
CA PRO A 81 -23.01 -12.31 13.06
C PRO A 81 -23.05 -13.72 13.63
N ARG A 82 -21.98 -14.49 13.44
CA ARG A 82 -21.81 -15.77 14.13
C ARG A 82 -21.69 -15.52 15.64
N PRO A 83 -22.39 -16.27 16.51
CA PRO A 83 -22.30 -16.09 17.94
C PRO A 83 -20.86 -16.24 18.44
N ALA A 84 -20.34 -15.21 19.10
CA ALA A 84 -19.04 -15.27 19.76
C ALA A 84 -19.03 -16.36 20.87
N PRO A 85 -17.89 -17.04 21.10
CA PRO A 85 -17.81 -18.04 22.15
C PRO A 85 -17.90 -17.36 23.52
N PRO A 86 -18.03 -18.12 24.62
CA PRO A 86 -17.81 -17.56 25.95
C PRO A 86 -16.35 -17.10 26.11
N ASN A 87 -16.14 -15.92 26.71
CA ASN A 87 -14.81 -15.37 27.02
C ASN A 87 -13.80 -15.25 25.84
N PRO A 88 -14.16 -14.68 24.68
CA PRO A 88 -13.24 -14.57 23.55
C PRO A 88 -12.12 -13.59 23.82
N ASN A 89 -10.99 -13.76 23.12
CA ASN A 89 -9.94 -12.75 23.08
C ASN A 89 -10.51 -11.45 22.49
N ARG A 90 -10.43 -10.35 23.24
CA ARG A 90 -11.03 -9.05 22.91
C ARG A 90 -10.09 -8.19 22.06
N ASN A 91 -9.61 -8.75 20.97
CA ASN A 91 -8.83 -8.03 19.96
C ASN A 91 -9.63 -8.01 18.64
N PRO A 92 -10.12 -6.86 18.15
CA PRO A 92 -11.05 -6.77 17.01
C PRO A 92 -10.32 -6.96 15.68
N GLU A 93 -9.83 -8.17 15.40
CA GLU A 93 -9.03 -8.43 14.21
C GLU A 93 -9.23 -9.83 13.63
N PHE A 94 -8.88 -9.97 12.36
CA PHE A 94 -8.55 -11.23 11.72
C PHE A 94 -7.27 -11.04 10.89
N ASN A 95 -6.75 -12.11 10.30
CA ASN A 95 -5.59 -11.99 9.42
C ASN A 95 -5.66 -12.87 8.18
N ALA A 96 -4.85 -12.50 7.19
CA ALA A 96 -4.33 -13.39 6.19
C ALA A 96 -2.86 -13.68 6.49
N THR A 97 -2.49 -14.95 6.56
CA THR A 97 -1.10 -15.39 6.76
C THR A 97 -0.55 -15.85 5.43
N CYS A 98 0.54 -15.25 4.99
CA CYS A 98 1.07 -15.42 3.65
C CYS A 98 2.56 -15.74 3.65
N THR A 99 3.03 -16.31 2.55
CA THR A 99 4.45 -16.46 2.24
C THR A 99 4.82 -15.67 0.99
N TYR A 100 6.12 -15.50 0.74
CA TYR A 100 6.62 -15.00 -0.54
C TYR A 100 6.00 -15.75 -1.73
N SER A 101 5.58 -15.03 -2.77
CA SER A 101 5.13 -15.58 -4.05
C SER A 101 6.27 -15.50 -5.08
N HIS A 102 6.59 -14.30 -5.55
CA HIS A 102 7.60 -14.05 -6.57
C HIS A 102 8.14 -12.61 -6.47
N SER A 103 9.16 -12.28 -7.26
CA SER A 103 9.71 -10.92 -7.37
C SER A 103 9.68 -10.45 -8.82
N ALA A 104 9.34 -9.18 -9.04
CA ALA A 104 9.37 -8.53 -10.35
C ALA A 104 9.61 -7.01 -10.20
N GLN A 105 10.05 -6.37 -11.29
CA GLN A 105 10.19 -4.90 -11.39
C GLN A 105 8.89 -4.24 -11.86
N ASP A 106 7.77 -4.74 -11.35
CA ASP A 106 6.43 -4.38 -11.77
C ASP A 106 5.71 -3.64 -10.64
N ASP A 107 4.78 -2.77 -11.01
CA ASP A 107 3.88 -2.10 -10.06
C ASP A 107 2.56 -1.74 -10.76
N PRO A 108 1.47 -2.51 -10.56
CA PRO A 108 0.20 -2.24 -11.20
C PRO A 108 -0.56 -1.02 -10.65
N ILE A 109 -0.08 -0.39 -9.57
CA ILE A 109 -0.68 0.83 -9.00
C ILE A 109 0.05 2.05 -9.56
N VAL A 110 1.37 2.12 -9.41
CA VAL A 110 2.18 3.28 -9.78
C VAL A 110 2.49 3.31 -11.28
N PHE A 111 2.75 2.15 -11.88
CA PHE A 111 3.11 1.99 -13.30
C PHE A 111 2.17 1.01 -14.03
N PRO A 112 0.84 1.25 -14.01
CA PRO A 112 -0.13 0.34 -14.60
C PRO A 112 0.16 0.06 -16.07
N GLY A 113 0.26 -1.22 -16.42
CA GLY A 113 0.52 -1.71 -17.77
C GLY A 113 1.95 -1.49 -18.26
N GLN A 114 2.91 -1.15 -17.39
CA GLN A 114 4.31 -0.90 -17.76
C GLN A 114 5.26 -1.89 -17.08
N PRO A 115 5.47 -3.09 -17.65
CA PRO A 115 6.40 -4.09 -17.11
C PRO A 115 7.82 -3.55 -16.97
N GLY A 116 8.48 -3.84 -15.85
CA GLY A 116 9.86 -3.44 -15.59
C GLY A 116 10.08 -1.95 -15.29
N ALA A 117 9.01 -1.16 -15.15
CA ALA A 117 9.12 0.28 -14.90
C ALA A 117 9.40 0.64 -13.42
N SER A 118 9.22 -0.31 -12.50
CA SER A 118 9.43 -0.09 -11.06
C SER A 118 10.77 -0.65 -10.57
N HIS A 119 11.14 -0.35 -9.32
CA HIS A 119 12.18 -1.12 -8.64
C HIS A 119 11.67 -2.55 -8.34
N MET A 120 12.58 -3.43 -7.91
CA MET A 120 12.22 -4.80 -7.59
C MET A 120 11.30 -4.87 -6.36
N HIS A 121 10.13 -5.49 -6.55
CA HIS A 121 9.20 -5.81 -5.49
C HIS A 121 9.21 -7.30 -5.16
N SER A 122 8.97 -7.62 -3.89
CA SER A 122 8.61 -8.98 -3.45
C SER A 122 7.10 -9.02 -3.27
N PHE A 123 6.43 -9.84 -4.09
CA PHE A 123 4.98 -9.99 -4.11
C PHE A 123 4.52 -11.11 -3.17
N ILE A 124 3.34 -10.90 -2.57
CA ILE A 124 2.63 -11.75 -1.62
C ILE A 124 1.14 -11.73 -1.99
N GLY A 125 0.40 -12.80 -1.66
CA GLY A 125 -1.02 -12.92 -2.00
C GLY A 125 -1.17 -13.49 -3.39
N ASN A 126 -1.94 -12.82 -4.25
CA ASN A 126 -2.18 -13.27 -5.61
C ASN A 126 -0.89 -13.62 -6.36
N ASP A 127 -0.77 -14.86 -6.81
CA ASP A 127 0.48 -15.40 -7.36
C ASP A 127 0.76 -15.01 -8.81
N ARG A 128 -0.15 -14.26 -9.45
CA ARG A 128 -0.02 -13.76 -10.84
C ARG A 128 0.05 -12.24 -10.94
N THR A 129 0.23 -11.55 -9.82
CA THR A 129 0.38 -10.09 -9.82
C THR A 129 1.51 -9.68 -10.77
N ALA A 130 1.23 -8.75 -11.68
CA ALA A 130 2.16 -8.22 -12.66
C ALA A 130 1.75 -6.79 -13.04
N ALA A 131 2.55 -6.10 -13.84
CA ALA A 131 2.32 -4.68 -14.15
C ALA A 131 0.93 -4.36 -14.73
N ALA A 132 0.31 -5.30 -15.45
CA ALA A 132 -1.01 -5.11 -16.07
C ALA A 132 -2.19 -5.59 -15.20
N THR A 133 -1.95 -6.06 -13.97
CA THR A 133 -3.01 -6.63 -13.12
C THR A 133 -4.11 -5.62 -12.83
N THR A 134 -5.36 -6.06 -13.04
CA THR A 134 -6.58 -5.35 -12.68
C THR A 134 -7.33 -6.06 -11.54
N VAL A 135 -8.35 -5.41 -10.97
CA VAL A 135 -9.22 -6.07 -9.97
C VAL A 135 -9.94 -7.28 -10.56
N ASP A 136 -10.33 -7.22 -11.84
CA ASP A 136 -10.97 -8.35 -12.52
C ASP A 136 -10.01 -9.54 -12.68
N ASP A 137 -8.72 -9.28 -12.89
CA ASP A 137 -7.70 -10.34 -12.91
C ASP A 137 -7.54 -10.98 -11.54
N LEU A 138 -7.49 -10.18 -10.46
CA LEU A 138 -7.40 -10.69 -9.09
C LEU A 138 -8.61 -11.56 -8.72
N MET A 139 -9.81 -11.14 -9.11
CA MET A 139 -11.06 -11.90 -8.87
C MET A 139 -11.19 -13.14 -9.76
N ARG A 140 -10.51 -13.17 -10.92
CA ARG A 140 -10.55 -14.31 -11.85
C ARG A 140 -9.47 -15.35 -11.55
N PHE A 141 -8.27 -14.93 -11.19
CA PHE A 141 -7.10 -15.79 -10.97
C PHE A 141 -6.79 -15.84 -9.47
N THR A 142 -7.52 -16.68 -8.75
CA THR A 142 -7.58 -16.66 -7.28
C THR A 142 -6.47 -17.45 -6.57
N ALA A 143 -5.49 -17.96 -7.30
CA ALA A 143 -4.35 -18.64 -6.69
C ALA A 143 -3.53 -17.64 -5.86
N SER A 144 -3.20 -18.03 -4.63
CA SER A 144 -2.66 -17.11 -3.62
C SER A 144 -1.63 -17.81 -2.75
N SER A 145 -0.58 -17.08 -2.37
CA SER A 145 0.37 -17.49 -1.33
C SER A 145 -0.15 -17.23 0.09
N CYS A 146 -1.35 -16.66 0.21
CA CYS A 146 -2.03 -16.41 1.48
C CYS A 146 -3.01 -17.53 1.83
N GLN A 147 -3.19 -17.71 3.14
CA GLN A 147 -4.41 -18.24 3.72
C GLN A 147 -5.13 -17.07 4.42
N PRO A 148 -6.47 -17.00 4.37
CA PRO A 148 -7.37 -17.90 3.67
C PRO A 148 -7.33 -17.68 2.13
N LEU A 149 -7.70 -18.69 1.34
CA LEU A 149 -7.72 -18.59 -0.13
C LEU A 149 -8.76 -17.60 -0.68
N GLN A 150 -9.72 -17.20 0.15
CA GLN A 150 -10.69 -16.13 -0.14
C GLN A 150 -10.06 -14.74 -0.19
N ASP A 151 -8.79 -14.60 0.23
CA ASP A 151 -8.02 -13.38 0.00
C ASP A 151 -7.32 -13.45 -1.37
N HIS A 152 -7.93 -12.84 -2.39
CA HIS A 152 -7.35 -12.75 -3.73
C HIS A 152 -6.55 -11.45 -3.94
N SER A 153 -6.37 -10.67 -2.87
CA SER A 153 -5.63 -9.42 -2.93
C SER A 153 -4.16 -9.64 -3.29
N ALA A 154 -3.55 -8.61 -3.86
CA ALA A 154 -2.12 -8.55 -4.08
C ALA A 154 -1.47 -7.59 -3.09
N TYR A 155 -0.34 -7.99 -2.54
CA TYR A 155 0.47 -7.18 -1.64
C TYR A 155 1.92 -7.20 -2.08
N TRP A 156 2.62 -6.09 -1.95
CA TRP A 156 4.05 -6.06 -2.22
C TRP A 156 4.78 -5.04 -1.36
N VAL A 157 6.09 -5.26 -1.24
CA VAL A 157 7.07 -4.40 -0.57
C VAL A 157 8.36 -4.40 -1.40
N PRO A 158 9.24 -3.40 -1.27
CA PRO A 158 10.53 -3.41 -1.97
C PRO A 158 11.36 -4.60 -1.52
N THR A 159 11.97 -5.31 -2.47
CA THR A 159 12.80 -6.48 -2.16
C THR A 159 13.98 -6.07 -1.28
N LEU A 160 14.19 -6.80 -0.19
CA LEU A 160 15.34 -6.66 0.69
C LEU A 160 16.55 -7.39 0.09
N PHE A 161 17.74 -6.79 0.20
CA PHE A 161 18.99 -7.42 -0.21
C PHE A 161 20.02 -7.38 0.92
N GLU A 162 20.72 -8.50 1.09
CA GLU A 162 21.91 -8.65 1.92
C GLU A 162 23.06 -9.08 0.98
N HIS A 163 24.14 -8.30 0.93
CA HIS A 163 25.26 -8.53 -0.01
C HIS A 163 24.81 -8.75 -1.47
N ASP A 164 23.86 -7.93 -1.92
CA ASP A 164 23.23 -8.01 -3.25
C ASP A 164 22.46 -9.31 -3.56
N GLN A 165 22.30 -10.19 -2.57
CA GLN A 165 21.42 -11.35 -2.66
C GLN A 165 20.03 -11.00 -2.12
N PRO A 166 18.95 -11.32 -2.85
CA PRO A 166 17.60 -11.05 -2.37
C PRO A 166 17.30 -11.90 -1.13
N VAL A 167 16.82 -11.24 -0.08
CA VAL A 167 16.32 -11.86 1.14
C VAL A 167 14.80 -11.84 1.07
N GLN A 168 14.21 -13.00 0.80
CA GLN A 168 12.76 -13.08 0.64
C GLN A 168 12.04 -13.03 2.00
N PRO A 169 10.87 -12.36 2.09
CA PRO A 169 10.01 -12.48 3.26
C PRO A 169 9.70 -13.94 3.56
N LYS A 170 9.97 -14.39 4.78
CA LYS A 170 9.65 -15.74 5.24
C LYS A 170 8.16 -15.90 5.46
N GLN A 171 7.58 -14.94 6.17
CA GLN A 171 6.16 -14.86 6.46
C GLN A 171 5.73 -13.40 6.45
N VAL A 172 4.59 -13.15 5.83
CA VAL A 172 3.89 -11.87 5.88
C VAL A 172 2.50 -12.13 6.44
N VAL A 173 2.20 -11.53 7.59
CA VAL A 173 0.85 -11.56 8.15
C VAL A 173 0.20 -10.22 7.86
N VAL A 174 -0.89 -10.24 7.10
CA VAL A 174 -1.72 -9.08 6.82
C VAL A 174 -2.86 -9.09 7.84
N TYR A 175 -2.75 -8.24 8.86
CA TYR A 175 -3.78 -8.07 9.87
C TYR A 175 -4.84 -7.08 9.39
N TYR A 176 -6.09 -7.40 9.69
CA TYR A 176 -7.27 -6.58 9.43
C TYR A 176 -7.96 -6.32 10.75
N GLY A 177 -7.69 -5.16 11.34
CA GLY A 177 -8.23 -4.78 12.65
C GLY A 177 -9.15 -3.57 12.58
N SER A 178 -9.48 -3.00 13.74
CA SER A 178 -10.03 -1.65 13.82
C SER A 178 -9.42 -0.92 15.01
N LEU A 179 -9.03 0.34 14.79
CA LEU A 179 -8.48 1.21 15.82
C LEU A 179 -9.50 2.27 16.30
N LEU A 180 -10.70 2.26 15.72
CA LEU A 180 -11.75 3.22 16.03
C LEU A 180 -12.34 2.97 17.41
N THR A 181 -12.69 4.00 18.17
CA THR A 181 -13.35 3.85 19.47
C THR A 181 -14.61 3.01 19.36
N ASP A 182 -15.43 3.26 18.34
CA ASP A 182 -16.60 2.44 17.99
C ASP A 182 -16.26 1.48 16.84
N LYS A 183 -15.86 0.26 17.20
CA LYS A 183 -15.47 -0.80 16.26
C LYS A 183 -16.63 -1.25 15.36
N SER A 184 -17.88 -1.07 15.82
CA SER A 184 -19.09 -1.52 15.11
C SER A 184 -19.35 -0.76 13.81
N LYS A 185 -18.72 0.41 13.64
CA LYS A 185 -18.80 1.22 12.41
C LYS A 185 -17.93 0.70 11.27
N THR A 186 -16.98 -0.20 11.54
CA THR A 186 -16.05 -0.75 10.53
C THR A 186 -16.84 -1.56 9.50
N VAL A 187 -16.65 -1.26 8.21
CA VAL A 187 -17.26 -1.98 7.08
C VAL A 187 -16.18 -2.68 6.26
N PRO A 188 -16.51 -3.75 5.49
CA PRO A 188 -15.55 -4.38 4.57
C PRO A 188 -15.04 -3.37 3.52
N MET A 189 -13.79 -3.49 3.09
CA MET A 189 -13.26 -2.66 2.00
C MET A 189 -13.97 -2.96 0.67
N PRO A 190 -14.13 -1.95 -0.21
CA PRO A 190 -14.64 -2.19 -1.55
C PRO A 190 -13.63 -2.94 -2.41
N GLN A 191 -14.12 -3.67 -3.40
CA GLN A 191 -13.27 -4.34 -4.40
C GLN A 191 -12.40 -3.35 -5.15
N GLY A 192 -11.11 -3.67 -5.24
CA GLY A 192 -10.14 -2.93 -6.01
C GLY A 192 -9.63 -1.65 -5.35
N LEU A 193 -9.89 -1.45 -4.04
CA LEU A 193 -9.23 -0.39 -3.28
C LEU A 193 -7.71 -0.58 -3.38
N ARG A 194 -6.98 0.50 -3.61
CA ARG A 194 -5.51 0.53 -3.70
C ARG A 194 -4.99 1.41 -2.58
N MET A 195 -3.98 0.97 -1.85
CA MET A 195 -3.32 1.83 -0.87
C MET A 195 -1.82 1.65 -0.93
N ILE A 196 -1.09 2.76 -0.81
CA ILE A 196 0.37 2.75 -0.64
C ILE A 196 0.73 3.49 0.65
N VAL A 197 1.47 2.85 1.55
CA VAL A 197 2.02 3.47 2.77
C VAL A 197 3.55 3.52 2.70
N GLY A 198 4.17 4.48 3.39
CA GLY A 198 5.61 4.75 3.26
C GLY A 198 5.94 5.67 2.10
N ASP A 199 7.22 5.79 1.78
CA ASP A 199 7.75 6.69 0.75
C ASP A 199 8.94 6.03 0.07
N ALA A 200 8.73 5.50 -1.13
CA ALA A 200 9.75 4.81 -1.92
C ALA A 200 10.95 5.72 -2.28
N THR A 201 10.79 7.04 -2.23
CA THR A 201 11.85 8.01 -2.55
C THR A 201 12.66 8.44 -1.34
N ARG A 202 12.25 8.03 -0.13
CA ARG A 202 12.87 8.48 1.12
C ARG A 202 14.26 7.87 1.32
N GLN A 203 15.28 8.73 1.41
CA GLN A 203 16.69 8.33 1.62
C GLN A 203 17.27 9.01 2.87
N VAL A 204 16.74 8.66 4.04
CA VAL A 204 17.25 9.15 5.33
C VAL A 204 17.70 8.02 6.25
N PRO A 205 18.70 8.25 7.13
CA PRO A 205 19.10 7.29 8.14
C PRO A 205 17.95 6.89 9.08
N THR A 206 17.93 5.62 9.51
CA THR A 206 17.00 5.06 10.50
C THR A 206 17.77 4.49 11.70
N PRO A 207 18.35 5.35 12.56
CA PRO A 207 19.02 4.91 13.78
C PRO A 207 18.01 4.34 14.79
N VAL A 208 18.54 3.75 15.88
CA VAL A 208 17.73 3.25 17.00
C VAL A 208 16.71 4.29 17.46
N GLY A 209 15.46 3.87 17.59
CA GLY A 209 14.34 4.73 17.99
C GLY A 209 13.72 5.56 16.87
N ALA A 210 14.23 5.45 15.63
CA ALA A 210 13.57 6.06 14.48
C ALA A 210 12.18 5.45 14.26
N VAL A 211 11.23 6.29 13.83
CA VAL A 211 9.90 5.84 13.43
C VAL A 211 10.04 4.96 12.18
N ASN A 212 9.30 3.85 12.13
CA ASN A 212 9.33 2.88 11.03
C ASN A 212 10.74 2.31 10.76
N GLN A 213 11.52 2.02 11.81
CA GLN A 213 12.74 1.25 11.68
C GLN A 213 12.47 -0.27 11.66
N PHE A 214 13.35 -1.02 11.01
CA PHE A 214 13.40 -2.48 11.16
C PHE A 214 13.80 -2.84 12.59
N TYR A 215 13.33 -3.99 13.06
CA TYR A 215 13.59 -4.50 14.39
C TYR A 215 13.92 -6.00 14.36
N CYS A 216 14.40 -6.52 15.49
CA CYS A 216 14.68 -7.94 15.67
C CYS A 216 13.60 -8.61 16.52
N ALA A 217 13.19 -9.82 16.11
CA ALA A 217 12.42 -10.73 16.96
C ALA A 217 13.30 -11.89 17.43
N GLY A 218 13.05 -12.41 18.65
CA GLY A 218 13.86 -13.49 19.24
C GLY A 218 15.12 -13.02 19.97
N GLY A 219 15.24 -11.72 20.25
CA GLY A 219 16.34 -11.08 20.98
C GLY A 219 15.97 -9.64 21.38
N PRO A 220 16.95 -8.76 21.70
CA PRO A 220 16.69 -7.34 21.90
C PRO A 220 16.04 -6.70 20.67
N LEU A 221 14.98 -5.92 20.87
CA LEU A 221 14.16 -5.38 19.78
C LEU A 221 14.98 -4.55 18.78
N ASP A 222 15.94 -3.76 19.25
CA ASP A 222 16.80 -2.93 18.38
C ASP A 222 18.05 -3.68 17.86
N GLY A 223 18.13 -4.98 18.12
CA GLY A 223 19.31 -5.83 17.86
C GLY A 223 20.36 -5.76 18.97
N LYS A 224 21.35 -6.66 18.92
CA LYS A 224 22.53 -6.59 19.83
C LYS A 224 23.52 -5.50 19.42
N SER A 225 23.49 -5.13 18.15
CA SER A 225 24.37 -4.16 17.52
C SER A 225 23.68 -3.63 16.26
N ARG A 226 24.35 -2.70 15.56
CA ARG A 226 23.88 -2.13 14.31
C ARG A 226 24.85 -2.42 13.17
N SER A 227 24.37 -2.30 11.94
CA SER A 227 25.22 -2.17 10.77
C SER A 227 26.19 -0.99 10.91
N ARG A 228 27.27 -0.99 10.13
CA ARG A 228 28.32 0.05 10.16
C ARG A 228 27.78 1.46 9.89
N ASP A 229 26.72 1.56 9.08
CA ASP A 229 26.02 2.82 8.79
C ASP A 229 24.96 3.20 9.84
N GLY A 230 24.75 2.35 10.86
CA GLY A 230 23.80 2.55 11.95
C GLY A 230 22.33 2.27 11.60
N ASN A 231 22.00 1.98 10.34
CA ASN A 231 20.61 1.99 9.85
C ASN A 231 19.86 0.67 10.02
N TRP A 232 20.56 -0.43 10.27
CA TRP A 232 19.97 -1.77 10.36
C TRP A 232 20.30 -2.45 11.68
N PRO A 233 19.33 -3.12 12.32
CA PRO A 233 19.62 -3.94 13.49
C PRO A 233 20.36 -5.22 13.06
N VAL A 234 21.29 -5.68 13.90
CA VAL A 234 21.89 -7.01 13.80
C VAL A 234 21.27 -7.87 14.89
N CYS A 235 20.51 -8.88 14.48
CA CYS A 235 19.77 -9.75 15.37
C CYS A 235 20.70 -10.84 15.93
N ASP A 236 20.62 -11.09 17.24
CA ASP A 236 21.46 -12.09 17.91
C ASP A 236 20.71 -13.41 18.07
N GLY A 237 20.87 -14.33 17.12
CA GLY A 237 20.08 -15.57 17.07
C GLY A 237 18.59 -15.34 16.78
N GLY A 238 18.19 -14.10 16.53
CA GLY A 238 16.86 -13.68 16.13
C GLY A 238 16.75 -13.41 14.63
N THR A 239 15.58 -12.94 14.22
CA THR A 239 15.23 -12.63 12.82
C THR A 239 14.89 -11.16 12.64
N LEU A 240 15.08 -10.63 11.44
CA LEU A 240 14.74 -9.26 11.06
C LEU A 240 13.25 -9.14 10.73
N HIS A 241 12.60 -8.09 11.25
CA HIS A 241 11.17 -7.84 11.07
C HIS A 241 10.88 -6.39 10.71
N PHE A 242 9.73 -6.17 10.08
CA PHE A 242 9.18 -4.85 9.83
C PHE A 242 7.66 -4.87 9.98
N THR A 243 7.11 -3.81 10.55
CA THR A 243 5.66 -3.61 10.62
C THR A 243 5.28 -2.25 10.04
N MET A 244 4.19 -2.22 9.28
CA MET A 244 3.63 -0.98 8.77
C MET A 244 2.11 -1.03 8.76
N ARG A 245 1.50 0.12 9.07
CA ARG A 245 0.06 0.25 9.18
C ARG A 245 -0.47 1.21 8.12
N PHE A 246 -1.47 0.76 7.39
CA PHE A 246 -2.19 1.53 6.39
C PHE A 246 -3.23 2.47 7.04
N PRO A 247 -3.69 3.49 6.30
CA PRO A 247 -4.89 4.24 6.64
C PRO A 247 -6.12 3.36 6.91
N ASP A 248 -6.99 3.78 7.83
CA ASP A 248 -8.19 3.06 8.27
C ASP A 248 -9.51 3.83 8.04
N CYS A 249 -9.43 4.98 7.38
CA CYS A 249 -10.56 5.79 6.96
C CYS A 249 -10.49 6.09 5.47
N TRP A 250 -11.61 5.88 4.76
CA TRP A 250 -11.72 6.03 3.32
C TRP A 250 -12.73 7.13 2.94
N ASP A 251 -12.51 7.81 1.81
CA ASP A 251 -13.37 8.90 1.32
C ASP A 251 -14.77 8.44 0.86
N GLY A 252 -14.96 7.12 0.69
CA GLY A 252 -16.22 6.52 0.26
C GLY A 252 -16.53 6.66 -1.22
N ARG A 253 -15.57 7.14 -2.04
CA ARG A 253 -15.78 7.56 -3.42
C ARG A 253 -14.74 7.02 -4.38
N ASN A 254 -13.47 6.93 -3.98
CA ASN A 254 -12.38 6.63 -4.90
C ASN A 254 -11.59 5.42 -4.45
N LEU A 255 -11.49 4.39 -5.31
CA LEU A 255 -10.64 3.22 -5.11
C LEU A 255 -9.14 3.56 -5.19
N ASP A 256 -8.80 4.66 -5.85
CA ASP A 256 -7.43 5.18 -5.91
C ASP A 256 -7.43 6.69 -6.22
N SER A 257 -6.33 7.35 -5.87
CA SER A 257 -6.08 8.77 -6.16
C SER A 257 -4.81 8.94 -7.00
N PRO A 258 -4.59 10.08 -7.67
CA PRO A 258 -3.39 10.32 -8.47
C PRO A 258 -2.05 10.13 -7.76
N ASP A 259 -2.04 10.30 -6.43
CA ASP A 259 -0.89 10.12 -5.54
C ASP A 259 -0.96 8.83 -4.70
N HIS A 260 -1.97 7.99 -4.95
CA HIS A 260 -2.28 6.73 -4.26
C HIS A 260 -2.50 6.83 -2.74
N LYS A 261 -2.71 8.06 -2.23
CA LYS A 261 -2.77 8.36 -0.79
C LYS A 261 -3.92 9.31 -0.42
N SER A 262 -4.26 10.28 -1.28
CA SER A 262 -5.26 11.32 -0.99
C SER A 262 -6.70 10.84 -0.82
N HIS A 263 -7.03 9.60 -1.19
CA HIS A 263 -8.37 9.02 -1.03
C HIS A 263 -8.58 8.29 0.31
N VAL A 264 -7.53 8.18 1.14
CA VAL A 264 -7.57 7.54 2.47
C VAL A 264 -6.84 8.38 3.53
N ALA A 265 -7.17 8.17 4.80
CA ALA A 265 -6.49 8.81 5.93
C ALA A 265 -6.46 7.92 7.17
N TRP A 266 -5.50 8.17 8.06
CA TRP A 266 -5.53 7.58 9.40
C TRP A 266 -6.60 8.27 10.26
N GLY A 267 -7.34 7.47 11.02
CA GLY A 267 -8.28 7.97 12.01
C GLY A 267 -7.62 8.87 13.05
N GLN A 268 -8.36 9.87 13.52
CA GLN A 268 -7.92 10.83 14.53
C GLN A 268 -8.77 10.65 15.79
N GLY A 269 -8.14 10.46 16.95
CA GLY A 269 -8.86 10.23 18.21
C GLY A 269 -9.76 8.99 18.21
N GLY A 270 -9.42 7.97 17.40
CA GLY A 270 -10.24 6.77 17.23
C GLY A 270 -11.50 6.99 16.38
N GLN A 271 -11.52 8.01 15.53
CA GLN A 271 -12.64 8.31 14.63
C GLN A 271 -12.17 8.71 13.24
N CYS A 272 -13.01 8.42 12.26
CA CYS A 272 -12.87 8.94 10.91
C CYS A 272 -13.45 10.36 10.81
N THR A 273 -12.86 11.19 9.94
CA THR A 273 -13.28 12.58 9.73
C THR A 273 -14.38 12.68 8.69
N GLU A 274 -15.02 13.85 8.55
CA GLU A 274 -16.03 14.08 7.51
C GLU A 274 -15.49 13.93 6.08
N GLN A 275 -14.19 14.19 5.87
CA GLN A 275 -13.53 14.02 4.58
C GLN A 275 -13.29 12.55 4.23
N PHE A 276 -13.10 11.70 5.24
CA PHE A 276 -12.85 10.26 5.09
C PHE A 276 -13.86 9.46 5.89
N PRO A 277 -15.17 9.54 5.60
CA PRO A 277 -16.23 9.16 6.53
C PRO A 277 -16.46 7.65 6.64
N VAL A 278 -15.73 6.81 5.88
CA VAL A 278 -15.95 5.36 5.84
C VAL A 278 -14.84 4.62 6.61
N PRO A 279 -15.14 4.13 7.83
CA PRO A 279 -14.30 3.18 8.54
C PRO A 279 -14.05 1.89 7.77
N ILE A 280 -12.79 1.62 7.44
CA ILE A 280 -12.35 0.34 6.86
C ILE A 280 -11.38 -0.35 7.83
N PRO A 281 -11.10 -1.66 7.67
CA PRO A 281 -10.16 -2.33 8.54
C PRO A 281 -8.78 -1.66 8.49
N ALA A 282 -8.17 -1.47 9.66
CA ALA A 282 -6.81 -0.97 9.78
C ALA A 282 -5.83 -2.07 9.37
N VAL A 283 -5.44 -2.06 8.09
CA VAL A 283 -4.52 -3.06 7.55
C VAL A 283 -3.13 -2.85 8.12
N THR A 284 -2.50 -3.93 8.61
CA THR A 284 -1.11 -3.91 9.06
C THR A 284 -0.34 -5.06 8.43
N PHE A 285 0.76 -4.76 7.74
CA PHE A 285 1.71 -5.77 7.33
C PHE A 285 2.67 -6.03 8.48
N SER A 286 2.79 -7.29 8.88
CA SER A 286 3.85 -7.80 9.75
C SER A 286 4.72 -8.74 8.94
N ILE A 287 5.97 -8.34 8.71
CA ILE A 287 6.88 -8.97 7.76
C ILE A 287 8.06 -9.52 8.52
N SER A 288 8.35 -10.80 8.32
CA SER A 288 9.53 -11.46 8.87
C SER A 288 10.48 -11.89 7.76
N TYR A 289 11.77 -11.73 8.00
CA TYR A 289 12.85 -12.21 7.15
C TYR A 289 13.71 -13.17 7.95
N GLU A 290 14.00 -14.35 7.39
CA GLU A 290 14.82 -15.38 8.04
C GLU A 290 16.32 -15.08 7.90
N THR A 291 16.72 -13.87 8.32
CA THR A 291 18.10 -13.41 8.41
C THR A 291 18.31 -12.71 9.75
N SER A 292 19.50 -12.88 10.31
CA SER A 292 19.95 -12.13 11.47
C SER A 292 20.66 -10.82 11.10
N GLY A 293 20.98 -10.64 9.82
CA GLY A 293 21.80 -9.54 9.34
C GLY A 293 23.24 -9.59 9.79
N SER A 294 24.02 -8.64 9.30
CA SER A 294 25.43 -8.47 9.62
C SER A 294 25.79 -7.00 9.78
N VAL A 295 27.05 -6.74 10.14
CA VAL A 295 27.57 -5.36 10.23
C VAL A 295 27.58 -4.65 8.86
N ASP A 296 27.48 -5.37 7.76
CA ASP A 296 27.39 -4.77 6.43
C ASP A 296 25.98 -4.20 6.15
N GLY A 297 24.98 -4.62 6.94
CA GLY A 297 23.59 -4.15 6.82
C GLY A 297 22.88 -4.69 5.59
N PHE A 298 21.79 -4.00 5.22
CA PHE A 298 20.95 -4.35 4.09
C PHE A 298 20.75 -3.16 3.16
N ARG A 299 20.10 -3.41 2.03
CA ARG A 299 19.47 -2.37 1.22
C ARG A 299 18.10 -2.83 0.76
N LEU A 300 17.21 -1.88 0.49
CA LEU A 300 15.97 -2.13 -0.23
C LEU A 300 16.22 -1.92 -1.73
N ALA A 301 15.39 -2.52 -2.57
CA ALA A 301 15.36 -2.22 -4.00
C ALA A 301 15.16 -0.72 -4.28
N SER A 302 14.44 -0.04 -3.39
CA SER A 302 14.18 1.41 -3.38
C SER A 302 15.28 2.24 -2.68
N GLY A 303 16.36 1.63 -2.20
CA GLY A 303 17.49 2.31 -1.56
C GLY A 303 17.63 2.07 -0.07
N MET A 304 17.67 3.14 0.73
CA MET A 304 17.86 3.08 2.20
C MET A 304 16.67 2.43 2.91
N ALA A 305 16.86 1.97 4.16
CA ALA A 305 15.80 1.39 5.00
C ALA A 305 14.53 2.26 5.11
N SER A 306 14.71 3.59 5.13
CA SER A 306 13.59 4.54 5.21
C SER A 306 12.72 4.61 3.94
N SER A 307 13.20 4.05 2.83
CA SER A 307 12.40 3.90 1.61
C SER A 307 11.39 2.75 1.68
N MET A 308 11.33 2.05 2.81
CA MET A 308 10.34 0.99 3.02
C MET A 308 8.92 1.54 2.82
N HIS A 309 8.17 0.82 2.00
CA HIS A 309 6.78 1.08 1.67
C HIS A 309 6.05 -0.26 1.51
N GLY A 310 4.74 -0.20 1.55
CA GLY A 310 3.90 -1.35 1.28
C GLY A 310 2.69 -0.93 0.48
N ASP A 311 2.31 -1.83 -0.39
CA ASP A 311 1.33 -1.61 -1.43
C ASP A 311 0.30 -2.73 -1.33
N GLY A 312 -0.97 -2.34 -1.35
CA GLY A 312 -2.09 -3.27 -1.28
C GLY A 312 -3.08 -2.98 -2.39
N PHE A 313 -3.41 -4.02 -3.16
CA PHE A 313 -4.51 -4.02 -4.12
C PHE A 313 -5.56 -5.03 -3.64
N PHE A 314 -6.57 -4.52 -2.95
CA PHE A 314 -7.50 -5.33 -2.15
C PHE A 314 -8.61 -5.92 -3.02
N ALA A 315 -8.74 -7.24 -3.00
CA ALA A 315 -9.67 -8.00 -3.85
C ALA A 315 -10.15 -9.28 -3.16
N TRP A 316 -10.63 -9.18 -1.92
CA TRP A 316 -11.17 -10.34 -1.20
C TRP A 316 -12.44 -10.89 -1.85
N ASP A 317 -12.79 -12.15 -1.63
CA ASP A 317 -14.19 -12.57 -1.73
C ASP A 317 -15.06 -11.73 -0.79
N GLU A 318 -16.11 -11.10 -1.32
CA GLU A 318 -16.91 -10.10 -0.59
C GLU A 318 -17.66 -10.70 0.60
N ASP A 319 -18.17 -11.93 0.46
CA ASP A 319 -18.91 -12.63 1.51
C ASP A 319 -17.96 -13.02 2.65
N ALA A 320 -16.81 -13.60 2.31
CA ALA A 320 -15.79 -13.98 3.27
C ALA A 320 -15.22 -12.77 4.03
N LEU A 321 -14.93 -11.67 3.34
CA LEU A 321 -14.49 -10.43 4.00
C LEU A 321 -15.59 -9.85 4.87
N GLY A 322 -16.83 -9.83 4.38
CA GLY A 322 -18.00 -9.37 5.12
C GLY A 322 -18.18 -10.13 6.44
N HIS A 323 -18.13 -11.46 6.38
CA HIS A 323 -18.19 -12.32 7.57
C HIS A 323 -17.04 -12.06 8.54
N ARG A 324 -15.80 -11.89 8.06
CA ARG A 324 -14.64 -11.61 8.93
C ARG A 324 -14.74 -10.25 9.62
N VAL A 325 -15.17 -9.21 8.89
CA VAL A 325 -15.42 -7.91 9.51
C VAL A 325 -16.58 -7.99 10.50
N LYS A 326 -17.67 -8.68 10.14
CA LYS A 326 -18.86 -8.80 11.00
C LYS A 326 -18.56 -9.60 12.26
N ASP A 327 -17.95 -10.77 12.12
CA ASP A 327 -17.79 -11.73 13.18
C ASP A 327 -16.65 -11.37 14.12
N CYS A 328 -15.57 -10.80 13.59
CA CYS A 328 -14.33 -10.58 14.33
C CYS A 328 -14.21 -9.10 14.74
N VAL A 329 -14.19 -8.19 13.76
CA VAL A 329 -13.93 -6.78 14.02
C VAL A 329 -15.09 -6.11 14.76
N VAL A 330 -16.32 -6.23 14.23
CA VAL A 330 -17.52 -5.59 14.79
C VAL A 330 -17.89 -6.16 16.16
N GLN A 331 -17.74 -7.47 16.38
CA GLN A 331 -17.98 -8.10 17.69
C GLN A 331 -16.83 -7.94 18.68
N VAL A 332 -15.71 -7.34 18.28
CA VAL A 332 -14.51 -7.18 19.12
C VAL A 332 -13.95 -8.52 19.58
N VAL A 333 -13.74 -9.42 18.63
CA VAL A 333 -13.24 -10.78 18.83
C VAL A 333 -12.09 -11.05 17.87
N GLN A 334 -11.02 -11.66 18.38
CA GLN A 334 -9.92 -12.09 17.53
C GLN A 334 -10.35 -13.32 16.74
N CYS A 335 -10.07 -13.31 15.45
CA CYS A 335 -10.18 -14.49 14.62
C CYS A 335 -8.81 -14.94 14.11
N ASN A 336 -8.62 -16.25 14.05
CA ASN A 336 -7.47 -16.86 13.39
C ASN A 336 -7.60 -16.78 11.85
N THR A 337 -6.56 -17.22 11.14
CA THR A 337 -6.49 -17.15 9.67
C THR A 337 -7.64 -17.89 8.98
N ALA A 338 -8.12 -19.01 9.55
CA ALA A 338 -9.27 -19.75 9.01
C ALA A 338 -10.62 -19.04 9.26
N GLY A 339 -10.64 -17.90 9.98
CA GLY A 339 -11.85 -17.18 10.35
C GLY A 339 -12.54 -17.75 11.59
N GLY A 340 -11.92 -18.74 12.25
CA GLY A 340 -12.37 -19.23 13.55
C GLY A 340 -12.03 -18.24 14.67
N PHE A 341 -12.76 -18.31 15.78
CA PHE A 341 -12.45 -17.56 17.01
C PHE A 341 -11.23 -18.14 17.73
#